data_AF-A0A669DZU9-F1
#
_entry.id   AF-A0A669DZU9-F1
#
_cell.length_a   1.000
_cell.length_b   1.000
_cell.length_c   1.000
_cell.angle_alpha   90.00
_cell.angle_beta   90.00
_cell.angle_gamma   90.00
#
_symmetry.space_group_name_H-M   'P 1'
#
loop_
_entity.id
_entity.type
_entity.pdbx_description
1 polymer ?
#
loop_
_entity_poly.entity_id
_entity_poly.type
_entity_poly.pdbx_seq_one_letter_code
_entity_poly.pdbx_strand_id
1 'polypeptide(L)'
;MVGDNCSDSLTIDFYPTPPSEISWVSTSGSSGGLQFERSSERMFLWAGSKATDGRSDRRSIYQKIREYEVLDRRKTVTALRAGEDRAVLLGLSMVFFSIMMYFVVGITILRSYSDSVWTDETSCTIVNSTIVWDVNCSYSCGTECWKRSRYPCLQVYVSLNSSGKVVRLFHNEETQDNNPECFYIPKCRKDYAAMQVLVQNISERLRSQHTLQCFVDGTDKTDSAILTQIYSQIAVFHSLFWPTCTLIGGSVIIAMVKLTQYLSVVCDRLSRIKR
;
A
#
# COMPACT_ATOMS: atom_id res chain seq x y z
N MET A 1 -46.26 -9.62 7.99
CA MET A 1 -46.06 -10.22 6.64
C MET A 1 -45.14 -9.31 5.87
N VAL A 2 -44.28 -9.87 5.01
CA VAL A 2 -43.07 -9.30 4.39
C VAL A 2 -41.89 -9.30 5.39
N GLY A 3 -40.86 -10.14 5.35
CA GLY A 3 -40.30 -10.96 4.27
C GLY A 3 -39.19 -10.20 3.56
N ASP A 4 -37.93 -10.40 3.96
CA ASP A 4 -36.82 -10.72 3.04
C ASP A 4 -35.49 -10.99 3.75
N ASN A 5 -34.86 -12.07 3.28
CA ASN A 5 -33.54 -12.58 3.61
C ASN A 5 -32.44 -11.64 3.12
N CYS A 6 -31.35 -11.53 3.88
CA CYS A 6 -30.01 -11.50 3.28
C CYS A 6 -29.04 -12.27 4.18
N SER A 7 -28.67 -13.44 3.68
CA SER A 7 -27.58 -14.28 4.16
C SER A 7 -26.25 -13.69 3.70
N ASP A 8 -25.41 -13.21 4.61
CA ASP A 8 -24.00 -12.94 4.29
C ASP A 8 -23.16 -14.14 4.73
N SER A 9 -23.14 -15.13 3.83
CA SER A 9 -22.18 -16.23 3.82
C SER A 9 -20.81 -15.65 3.45
N LEU A 10 -19.86 -15.65 4.39
CA LEU A 10 -18.49 -15.23 4.14
C LEU A 10 -17.73 -16.39 3.50
N THR A 11 -17.84 -16.50 2.18
CA THR A 11 -17.08 -17.42 1.34
C THR A 11 -15.63 -16.95 1.29
N ILE A 12 -14.70 -17.82 1.66
CA ILE A 12 -13.26 -17.60 1.53
C ILE A 12 -12.88 -17.99 0.10
N ASP A 13 -12.73 -17.01 -0.79
CA ASP A 13 -12.31 -17.24 -2.17
C ASP A 13 -10.78 -17.14 -2.30
N PHE A 14 -10.18 -18.26 -2.69
CA PHE A 14 -8.82 -18.35 -3.21
C PHE A 14 -8.92 -18.30 -4.75
N TYR A 15 -8.36 -17.27 -5.40
CA TYR A 15 -7.57 -17.30 -6.65
C TYR A 15 -7.49 -15.89 -7.31
N PRO A 16 -6.39 -15.56 -8.01
CA PRO A 16 -6.13 -14.21 -8.54
C PRO A 16 -6.67 -14.01 -9.96
N THR A 17 -7.28 -12.86 -10.21
CA THR A 17 -7.64 -12.36 -11.55
C THR A 17 -6.47 -11.54 -12.16
N PRO A 18 -6.12 -11.74 -13.44
CA PRO A 18 -5.07 -10.99 -14.12
C PRO A 18 -5.59 -9.67 -14.74
N PRO A 19 -4.71 -8.67 -14.97
CA PRO A 19 -5.12 -7.32 -15.39
C PRO A 19 -5.28 -7.16 -16.90
N SER A 20 -6.12 -6.18 -17.24
CA SER A 20 -6.51 -5.63 -18.53
C SER A 20 -5.37 -5.06 -19.40
N GLU A 21 -5.36 -5.41 -20.69
CA GLU A 21 -4.60 -4.72 -21.74
C GLU A 21 -5.24 -3.38 -22.13
N ILE A 22 -4.43 -2.32 -22.21
CA ILE A 22 -4.77 -1.05 -22.86
C ILE A 22 -3.65 -0.73 -23.86
N SER A 23 -3.94 -0.84 -25.16
CA SER A 23 -3.00 -0.50 -26.23
C SER A 23 -3.02 0.99 -26.55
N TRP A 24 -1.86 1.62 -26.64
CA TRP A 24 -1.69 2.94 -27.25
C TRP A 24 -1.05 2.78 -28.63
N VAL A 25 -1.77 3.20 -29.67
CA VAL A 25 -1.25 3.28 -31.04
C VAL A 25 -0.41 4.55 -31.19
N SER A 26 0.85 4.36 -31.58
CA SER A 26 1.78 5.43 -31.98
C SER A 26 1.81 5.55 -33.51
N THR A 27 2.04 6.77 -33.97
CA THR A 27 2.11 7.23 -35.36
C THR A 27 3.33 6.71 -36.14
N SER A 28 3.11 6.39 -37.42
CA SER A 28 4.06 6.56 -38.54
C SER A 28 3.22 6.89 -39.78
N GLY A 29 3.50 7.92 -40.59
CA GLY A 29 4.74 8.17 -41.30
C GLY A 29 4.60 7.59 -42.71
N SER A 30 4.02 8.32 -43.66
CA SER A 30 4.08 7.95 -45.08
C SER A 30 4.30 9.18 -45.96
N SER A 31 5.33 9.03 -46.78
CA SER A 31 5.85 9.96 -47.77
C SER A 31 4.95 9.98 -49.00
N GLY A 32 4.62 11.17 -49.50
CA GLY A 32 3.95 11.35 -50.78
C GLY A 32 4.30 12.71 -51.36
N GLY A 33 5.25 12.73 -52.28
CA GLY A 33 5.63 13.94 -53.00
C GLY A 33 4.55 14.38 -53.98
N LEU A 34 4.47 15.69 -54.23
CA LEU A 34 3.99 16.28 -55.47
C LEU A 34 4.63 17.67 -55.61
N GLN A 35 5.34 17.86 -56.72
CA GLN A 35 5.89 19.13 -57.20
C GLN A 35 4.75 20.10 -57.54
N PHE A 36 4.99 21.41 -57.37
CA PHE A 36 4.64 22.38 -58.44
C PHE A 36 5.36 23.73 -58.28
N GLU A 37 5.69 24.27 -59.44
CA GLU A 37 6.10 25.62 -59.87
C GLU A 37 6.91 26.57 -58.97
N ARG A 38 8.09 26.84 -59.52
CA ARG A 38 8.92 28.04 -59.40
C ARG A 38 8.15 29.29 -59.84
N SER A 39 8.08 30.32 -58.99
CA SER A 39 7.91 31.70 -59.46
C SER A 39 8.91 32.61 -58.75
N SER A 40 9.73 33.26 -59.58
CA SER A 40 10.79 34.18 -59.24
C SER A 40 10.23 35.59 -59.27
N GLU A 41 10.13 36.26 -58.13
CA GLU A 41 10.01 37.72 -58.11
C GLU A 41 11.18 38.33 -57.35
N ARG A 42 12.05 39.00 -58.11
CA ARG A 42 13.04 39.94 -57.57
C ARG A 42 12.28 41.18 -57.09
N MET A 43 12.31 41.46 -55.80
CA MET A 43 11.90 42.79 -55.31
C MET A 43 13.05 43.77 -55.54
N PHE A 44 12.87 44.66 -56.50
CA PHE A 44 13.65 45.89 -56.61
C PHE A 44 13.03 46.92 -55.66
N LEU A 45 13.78 47.35 -54.64
CA LEU A 45 13.38 48.45 -53.77
C LEU A 45 13.76 49.78 -54.43
N TRP A 46 12.75 50.48 -54.94
CA TRP A 46 12.86 51.88 -55.33
C TRP A 46 12.96 52.73 -54.07
N ALA A 47 14.05 53.47 -53.93
CA ALA A 47 14.22 54.44 -52.86
C ALA A 47 13.32 55.66 -53.14
N GLY A 48 12.31 55.85 -52.30
CA GLY A 48 11.37 56.98 -52.36
C GLY A 48 11.06 57.51 -50.96
N SER A 49 11.76 58.59 -50.61
CA SER A 49 11.39 59.72 -49.73
C SER A 49 10.58 59.50 -48.44
N LYS A 50 11.23 59.91 -47.34
CA LYS A 50 10.68 60.48 -46.08
C LYS A 50 9.83 59.54 -45.20
N ALA A 51 10.52 58.69 -44.44
CA ALA A 51 9.94 58.04 -43.27
C ALA A 51 9.74 59.08 -42.15
N THR A 52 8.49 59.37 -41.84
CA THR A 52 8.07 60.10 -40.64
C THR A 52 8.29 59.26 -39.38
N ASP A 53 8.37 59.96 -38.26
CA ASP A 53 8.74 59.63 -36.87
C ASP A 53 8.19 58.33 -36.22
N GLY A 54 7.46 57.47 -36.93
CA GLY A 54 6.80 56.28 -36.37
C GLY A 54 7.69 55.04 -36.20
N ARG A 55 8.90 55.02 -36.77
CA ARG A 55 9.82 53.86 -36.68
C ARG A 55 10.63 53.84 -35.39
N SER A 56 10.88 55.00 -34.80
CA SER A 56 11.54 55.14 -33.49
C SER A 56 10.60 54.72 -32.37
N ASP A 57 9.35 55.19 -32.41
CA ASP A 57 8.33 54.86 -31.41
C ASP A 57 7.90 53.39 -31.42
N ARG A 58 7.83 52.76 -32.60
CA ARG A 58 7.63 51.30 -32.67
C ARG A 58 8.78 50.54 -32.01
N ARG A 59 10.04 50.95 -32.24
CA ARG A 59 11.21 50.33 -31.61
C ARG A 59 11.20 50.50 -30.09
N SER A 60 10.83 51.68 -29.59
CA SER A 60 10.74 51.95 -28.16
C SER A 60 9.67 51.09 -27.47
N ILE A 61 8.52 50.87 -28.14
CA ILE A 61 7.44 49.99 -27.66
C ILE A 61 7.90 48.52 -27.61
N TYR A 62 8.52 47.99 -28.66
CA TYR A 62 9.04 46.60 -28.64
C TYR A 62 10.12 46.39 -27.58
N GLN A 63 10.97 47.40 -27.35
CA GLN A 63 12.01 47.35 -26.33
C GLN A 63 11.41 47.35 -24.92
N LYS A 64 10.37 48.15 -24.68
CA LYS A 64 9.64 48.20 -23.41
C LYS A 64 8.88 46.91 -23.11
N ILE A 65 8.27 46.28 -24.12
CA ILE A 65 7.62 44.95 -23.98
C ILE A 65 8.65 43.88 -23.61
N ARG A 66 9.82 43.88 -24.27
CA ARG A 66 10.91 42.96 -23.96
C ARG A 66 11.45 43.14 -22.53
N GLU A 67 11.59 44.37 -22.06
CA GLU A 67 12.02 44.64 -20.68
C GLU A 67 11.00 44.17 -19.65
N TYR A 68 9.70 44.39 -19.90
CA TYR A 68 8.62 43.86 -19.07
C TYR A 68 8.62 42.32 -19.03
N GLU A 69 8.79 41.67 -20.18
CA GLU A 69 8.87 40.21 -20.29
C GLU A 69 10.08 39.63 -19.53
N VAL A 70 11.24 40.30 -19.61
CA VAL A 70 12.45 39.90 -18.85
C VAL A 70 12.27 40.09 -17.35
N LEU A 71 11.62 41.17 -16.92
CA LEU A 71 11.37 41.46 -15.51
C LEU A 71 10.36 40.46 -14.90
N ASP A 72 9.30 40.13 -15.64
CA ASP A 72 8.30 39.14 -15.24
C ASP A 72 8.89 37.73 -15.16
N ARG A 73 9.71 37.34 -16.14
CA ARG A 73 10.48 36.09 -16.11
C ARG A 73 11.42 36.02 -14.91
N ARG A 74 12.02 37.14 -14.49
CA ARG A 74 12.88 37.20 -13.30
C ARG A 74 12.09 37.03 -12.00
N LYS A 75 10.90 37.65 -11.90
CA LYS A 75 10.00 37.53 -10.73
C LYS A 75 9.45 36.11 -10.58
N THR A 76 8.99 35.52 -11.67
CA THR A 76 8.49 34.13 -11.70
C THR A 76 9.59 33.12 -11.35
N VAL A 77 10.81 33.28 -11.90
CA VAL A 77 11.96 32.43 -11.53
C VAL A 77 12.34 32.58 -10.05
N THR A 78 12.28 33.79 -9.49
CA THR A 78 12.60 34.01 -8.07
C THR A 78 11.55 33.39 -7.13
N ALA A 79 10.27 33.51 -7.49
CA ALA A 79 9.18 32.88 -6.75
C ALA A 79 9.23 31.35 -6.84
N LEU A 80 9.54 30.81 -8.03
CA LEU A 80 9.66 29.37 -8.26
C LEU A 80 10.84 28.78 -7.46
N ARG A 81 11.99 29.46 -7.44
CA ARG A 81 13.21 29.01 -6.73
C ARG A 81 12.99 28.92 -5.21
N ALA A 82 12.23 29.84 -4.63
CA ALA A 82 11.86 29.81 -3.21
C ALA A 82 10.86 28.69 -2.87
N GLY A 83 9.93 28.37 -3.78
CA GLY A 83 9.01 27.23 -3.62
C GLY A 83 9.70 25.88 -3.85
N GLU A 84 10.68 25.86 -4.73
CA GLU A 84 11.49 24.70 -5.11
C GLU A 84 12.38 24.20 -3.97
N ASP A 85 13.15 25.06 -3.32
CA ASP A 85 13.99 24.64 -2.18
C ASP A 85 13.13 24.08 -1.03
N ARG A 86 11.92 24.62 -0.85
CA ARG A 86 10.93 24.10 0.11
C ARG A 86 10.38 22.74 -0.32
N ALA A 87 10.08 22.55 -1.60
CA ALA A 87 9.61 21.27 -2.13
C ALA A 87 10.69 20.17 -2.04
N VAL A 88 11.96 20.50 -2.31
CA VAL A 88 13.09 19.58 -2.13
C VAL A 88 13.29 19.24 -0.66
N LEU A 89 13.20 20.23 0.24
CA LEU A 89 13.29 19.99 1.68
C LEU A 89 12.17 19.08 2.19
N LEU A 90 10.95 19.26 1.69
CA LEU A 90 9.81 18.38 2.00
C LEU A 90 10.01 16.97 1.45
N GLY A 91 10.50 16.81 0.22
CA GLY A 91 10.81 15.50 -0.34
C GLY A 91 11.92 14.79 0.45
N LEU A 92 12.97 15.51 0.83
CA LEU A 92 14.10 14.96 1.58
C LEU A 92 13.71 14.58 3.01
N SER A 93 12.85 15.36 3.67
CA SER A 93 12.31 15.01 4.98
C SER A 93 11.42 13.77 4.91
N MET A 94 10.53 13.67 3.90
CA MET A 94 9.71 12.48 3.68
C MET A 94 10.56 11.22 3.48
N VAL A 95 11.63 11.30 2.69
CA VAL A 95 12.57 10.18 2.49
C VAL A 95 13.28 9.82 3.79
N PHE A 96 13.75 10.80 4.57
CA PHE A 96 14.42 10.55 5.85
C PHE A 96 13.49 9.87 6.88
N PHE A 97 12.25 10.37 7.02
CA PHE A 97 11.27 9.77 7.91
C PHE A 97 10.88 8.36 7.46
N SER A 98 10.79 8.12 6.15
CA SER A 98 10.55 6.77 5.62
C SER A 98 11.69 5.81 5.97
N ILE A 99 12.95 6.24 5.79
CA ILE A 99 14.12 5.43 6.18
C ILE A 99 14.10 5.11 7.67
N MET A 100 13.83 6.10 8.53
CA MET A 100 13.69 5.88 9.98
C MET A 100 12.57 4.89 10.31
N MET A 101 11.41 5.03 9.68
CA MET A 101 10.31 4.07 9.83
C MET A 101 10.69 2.67 9.36
N TYR A 102 11.39 2.52 8.23
CA TYR A 102 11.90 1.23 7.77
C TYR A 102 12.84 0.58 8.78
N PHE A 103 13.69 1.34 9.47
CA PHE A 103 14.52 0.80 10.54
C PHE A 103 13.68 0.30 11.71
N VAL A 104 12.67 1.06 12.15
CA VAL A 104 11.77 0.64 13.21
C VAL A 104 11.02 -0.63 12.81
N VAL A 105 10.41 -0.66 11.62
CA VAL A 105 9.71 -1.83 11.09
C VAL A 105 10.67 -3.01 10.93
N GLY A 106 11.88 -2.78 10.44
CA GLY A 106 12.91 -3.81 10.30
C GLY A 106 13.31 -4.42 11.63
N ILE A 107 13.51 -3.61 12.67
CA ILE A 107 13.78 -4.10 14.04
C ILE A 107 12.56 -4.83 14.60
N THR A 108 11.35 -4.33 14.37
CA THR A 108 10.10 -5.00 14.78
C THR A 108 9.93 -6.35 14.10
N ILE A 109 10.24 -6.46 12.80
CA ILE A 109 10.22 -7.72 12.06
C ILE A 109 11.30 -8.66 12.59
N LEU A 110 12.52 -8.19 12.80
CA LEU A 110 13.60 -9.02 13.33
C LEU A 110 13.26 -9.54 14.73
N ARG A 111 12.67 -8.70 15.58
CA ARG A 111 12.18 -9.10 16.90
C ARG A 111 11.01 -10.07 16.79
N SER A 112 10.06 -9.80 15.90
CA SER A 112 8.93 -10.70 15.65
C SER A 112 9.40 -12.04 15.07
N TYR A 113 10.48 -12.06 14.30
CA TYR A 113 11.09 -13.28 13.76
C TYR A 113 11.87 -14.04 14.83
N SER A 114 12.59 -13.34 15.72
CA SER A 114 13.25 -13.99 16.86
C SER A 114 12.25 -14.53 17.89
N ASP A 115 11.12 -13.83 18.05
CA ASP A 115 10.03 -14.24 18.95
C ASP A 115 9.08 -15.24 18.26
N SER A 116 9.12 -15.36 16.91
CA SER A 116 8.43 -16.44 16.19
C SER A 116 9.22 -17.73 16.33
N VAL A 117 9.20 -18.28 17.53
CA VAL A 117 9.82 -19.57 17.89
C VAL A 117 9.14 -20.76 17.21
N TRP A 118 7.99 -20.51 16.56
CA TRP A 118 7.11 -21.47 15.88
C TRP A 118 7.56 -21.80 14.44
N THR A 119 8.83 -22.16 14.23
CA THR A 119 9.38 -22.35 12.88
C THR A 119 9.30 -23.78 12.34
N ASP A 120 9.13 -24.77 13.21
CA ASP A 120 9.09 -26.17 12.78
C ASP A 120 7.67 -26.57 12.39
N GLU A 121 7.43 -26.53 11.08
CA GLU A 121 6.23 -27.10 10.48
C GLU A 121 6.26 -28.62 10.64
N THR A 122 5.31 -29.17 11.39
CA THR A 122 5.17 -30.60 11.61
C THR A 122 3.75 -31.05 11.33
N SER A 123 3.59 -32.35 11.04
CA SER A 123 2.26 -32.95 10.96
C SER A 123 1.77 -33.29 12.37
N CYS A 124 0.61 -32.74 12.73
CA CYS A 124 -0.09 -33.02 13.98
C CYS A 124 -1.28 -33.93 13.71
N THR A 125 -1.47 -34.94 14.56
CA THR A 125 -2.69 -35.74 14.60
C THR A 125 -3.57 -35.29 15.75
N ILE A 126 -4.87 -35.16 15.51
CA ILE A 126 -5.81 -34.73 16.55
C ILE A 126 -6.10 -35.91 17.46
N VAL A 127 -5.82 -35.74 18.76
CA VAL A 127 -6.06 -36.76 19.79
C VAL A 127 -7.43 -36.57 20.41
N ASN A 128 -7.68 -35.36 20.95
CA ASN A 128 -8.92 -35.04 21.65
C ASN A 128 -9.39 -33.64 21.29
N SER A 129 -10.72 -33.48 21.17
CA SER A 129 -11.38 -32.21 20.92
C SER A 129 -12.65 -32.20 21.77
N THR A 130 -12.63 -31.47 22.89
CA THR A 130 -13.74 -31.45 23.86
C THR A 130 -14.08 -30.02 24.26
N ILE A 131 -15.38 -29.77 24.45
CA ILE A 131 -15.88 -28.52 25.00
C ILE A 131 -15.89 -28.67 26.52
N VAL A 132 -15.19 -27.79 27.23
CA VAL A 132 -14.91 -28.00 28.66
C VAL A 132 -15.76 -27.11 29.57
N TRP A 133 -15.78 -25.80 29.34
CA TRP A 133 -16.56 -24.85 30.14
C TRP A 133 -17.00 -23.62 29.34
N ASP A 134 -17.89 -22.82 29.91
CA ASP A 134 -18.35 -21.56 29.30
C ASP A 134 -17.57 -20.36 29.86
N VAL A 135 -17.06 -19.52 28.97
CA VAL A 135 -16.33 -18.29 29.31
C VAL A 135 -17.25 -17.09 29.10
N ASN A 136 -17.25 -16.16 30.06
CA ASN A 136 -18.01 -14.93 29.94
C ASN A 136 -17.32 -13.96 28.96
N CYS A 137 -18.08 -13.39 28.04
CA CYS A 137 -17.61 -12.36 27.12
C CYS A 137 -18.55 -11.15 27.12
N SER A 138 -18.07 -9.99 26.67
CA SER A 138 -18.90 -8.81 26.45
C SER A 138 -19.09 -8.56 24.96
N TYR A 139 -20.31 -8.20 24.55
CA TYR A 139 -20.62 -7.79 23.19
C TYR A 139 -21.24 -6.39 23.17
N SER A 140 -20.95 -5.64 22.11
CA SER A 140 -21.56 -4.33 21.88
C SER A 140 -22.97 -4.49 21.32
N CYS A 141 -23.94 -3.83 21.96
CA CYS A 141 -25.35 -3.79 21.55
C CYS A 141 -25.74 -2.44 20.91
N GLY A 142 -24.78 -1.51 20.71
CA GLY A 142 -25.01 -0.15 20.22
C GLY A 142 -23.88 0.82 20.59
N THR A 143 -24.11 2.12 20.39
CA THR A 143 -23.06 3.16 20.51
C THR A 143 -22.50 3.36 21.92
N GLU A 144 -23.18 2.89 22.98
CA GLU A 144 -22.66 2.90 24.36
C GLU A 144 -23.29 1.77 25.19
N CYS A 145 -23.34 0.54 24.66
CA CYS A 145 -23.93 -0.58 25.39
C CYS A 145 -23.08 -1.85 25.30
N TRP A 146 -22.58 -2.30 26.44
CA TRP A 146 -21.90 -3.59 26.60
C TRP A 146 -22.78 -4.55 27.39
N LYS A 147 -23.11 -5.69 26.80
CA LYS A 147 -23.85 -6.76 27.47
C LYS A 147 -22.95 -7.97 27.65
N ARG A 148 -23.12 -8.67 28.78
CA ARG A 148 -22.45 -9.94 29.02
C ARG A 148 -23.17 -11.05 28.26
N SER A 149 -22.40 -11.89 27.60
CA SER A 149 -22.80 -13.16 27.01
C SER A 149 -21.78 -14.22 27.41
N ARG A 150 -21.92 -15.43 26.89
CA ARG A 150 -21.02 -16.55 27.13
C ARG A 150 -20.64 -17.21 25.82
N TYR A 151 -19.48 -17.84 25.78
CA TYR A 151 -19.09 -18.72 24.70
C TYR A 151 -18.49 -20.02 25.27
N PRO A 152 -18.76 -21.17 24.64
CA PRO A 152 -18.16 -22.44 25.06
C PRO A 152 -16.68 -22.49 24.67
N CYS A 153 -15.82 -22.89 25.62
CA CYS A 153 -14.39 -23.09 25.43
C CYS A 153 -14.13 -24.48 24.84
N LEU A 154 -13.54 -24.50 23.64
CA LEU A 154 -13.08 -25.71 22.98
C LEU A 154 -11.61 -25.95 23.35
N GLN A 155 -11.29 -27.13 23.84
CA GLN A 155 -9.93 -27.57 24.12
C GLN A 155 -9.54 -28.68 23.14
N VAL A 156 -8.40 -28.52 22.48
CA VAL A 156 -7.92 -29.45 21.45
C VAL A 156 -6.51 -29.90 21.81
N TYR A 157 -6.30 -31.21 21.82
CA TYR A 157 -5.01 -31.85 22.01
C TYR A 157 -4.58 -32.53 20.73
N VAL A 158 -3.32 -32.34 20.36
CA VAL A 158 -2.70 -32.93 19.19
C VAL A 158 -1.46 -33.71 19.58
N SER A 159 -1.18 -34.79 18.87
CA SER A 159 0.07 -35.54 18.97
C SER A 159 0.99 -35.09 17.84
N LEU A 160 2.21 -34.70 18.20
CA LEU A 160 3.25 -34.35 17.24
C LEU A 160 3.76 -35.63 16.58
N ASN A 161 3.77 -35.71 15.25
CA ASN A 161 4.28 -36.90 14.55
C ASN A 161 5.82 -37.04 14.70
N SER A 162 6.54 -35.92 14.88
CA SER A 162 7.99 -35.89 15.07
C SER A 162 8.44 -36.44 16.43
N SER A 163 7.69 -36.16 17.50
CA SER A 163 8.07 -36.47 18.88
C SER A 163 7.13 -37.46 19.58
N GLY A 164 5.94 -37.72 19.05
CA GLY A 164 4.87 -38.47 19.73
C GLY A 164 4.30 -37.78 20.98
N LYS A 165 4.75 -36.55 21.27
CA LYS A 165 4.32 -35.75 22.43
C LYS A 165 2.92 -35.19 22.18
N VAL A 166 2.06 -35.27 23.19
CA VAL A 166 0.71 -34.67 23.15
C VAL A 166 0.79 -33.25 23.69
N VAL A 167 0.42 -32.28 22.87
CA VAL A 167 0.46 -30.85 23.20
C VAL A 167 -0.91 -30.22 22.95
N ARG A 168 -1.16 -29.08 23.59
CA ARG A 168 -2.39 -28.31 23.33
C ARG A 168 -2.25 -27.57 22.00
N LEU A 169 -3.30 -27.61 21.19
CA LEU A 169 -3.37 -26.83 19.97
C LEU A 169 -4.04 -25.49 20.27
N PHE A 170 -3.56 -24.43 19.64
CA PHE A 170 -4.19 -23.10 19.58
C PHE A 170 -4.41 -22.68 18.14
N HIS A 171 -5.46 -21.91 17.88
CA HIS A 171 -5.73 -21.42 16.53
C HIS A 171 -4.69 -20.38 16.10
N ASN A 172 -4.40 -19.39 16.96
CA ASN A 172 -3.46 -18.29 16.72
C ASN A 172 -2.64 -17.93 17.97
N GLU A 173 -1.55 -17.18 17.81
CA GLU A 173 -0.79 -16.61 18.93
C GLU A 173 -1.66 -15.70 19.83
N GLU A 174 -2.59 -14.94 19.23
CA GLU A 174 -3.51 -14.06 19.96
C GLU A 174 -4.42 -14.83 20.93
N THR A 175 -4.78 -16.07 20.59
CA THR A 175 -5.60 -16.90 21.49
C THR A 175 -4.82 -17.36 22.72
N GLN A 176 -3.51 -17.60 22.58
CA GLN A 176 -2.63 -17.98 23.68
C GLN A 176 -2.50 -16.83 24.70
N ASP A 177 -2.31 -15.60 24.23
CA ASP A 177 -2.13 -14.43 25.09
C ASP A 177 -3.42 -14.01 25.82
N ASN A 178 -4.58 -14.10 25.14
CA ASN A 178 -5.85 -13.64 25.70
C ASN A 178 -6.53 -14.68 26.62
N ASN A 179 -6.43 -15.96 26.29
CA ASN A 179 -7.00 -17.04 27.11
C ASN A 179 -6.22 -18.36 26.88
N PRO A 180 -5.20 -18.65 27.70
CA PRO A 180 -4.28 -19.79 27.49
C PRO A 180 -4.93 -21.17 27.66
N GLU A 181 -6.23 -21.22 27.92
CA GLU A 181 -6.97 -22.44 28.19
C GLU A 181 -7.87 -22.88 27.01
N CYS A 182 -8.17 -22.01 26.04
CA CYS A 182 -9.09 -22.28 24.92
C CYS A 182 -8.39 -22.25 23.55
N PHE A 183 -8.75 -23.19 22.66
CA PHE A 183 -8.24 -23.29 21.29
C PHE A 183 -8.66 -22.11 20.39
N TYR A 184 -9.93 -21.70 20.47
CA TYR A 184 -10.53 -20.67 19.62
C TYR A 184 -11.43 -19.74 20.42
N ILE A 185 -11.25 -18.42 20.24
CA ILE A 185 -12.06 -17.39 20.87
C ILE A 185 -12.98 -16.77 19.82
N PRO A 186 -14.27 -17.18 19.74
CA PRO A 186 -15.20 -16.59 18.79
C PRO A 186 -15.53 -15.13 19.16
N LYS A 187 -15.92 -14.33 18.15
CA LYS A 187 -16.50 -13.00 18.39
C LYS A 187 -17.78 -13.15 19.22
N CYS A 188 -17.82 -12.49 20.38
CA CYS A 188 -18.94 -12.56 21.31
C CYS A 188 -20.25 -12.10 20.64
N ARG A 189 -21.26 -12.97 20.59
CA ARG A 189 -22.61 -12.65 20.11
C ARG A 189 -23.65 -12.78 21.22
N LYS A 190 -24.81 -12.16 21.02
CA LYS A 190 -25.96 -12.27 21.91
C LYS A 190 -26.51 -13.70 21.99
N ASP A 191 -26.55 -14.40 20.86
CA ASP A 191 -27.13 -15.73 20.76
C ASP A 191 -26.11 -16.81 21.14
N TYR A 192 -26.27 -17.35 22.35
CA TYR A 192 -25.43 -18.43 22.86
C TYR A 192 -25.61 -19.73 22.06
N ALA A 193 -26.82 -20.06 21.61
CA ALA A 193 -27.08 -21.29 20.86
C ALA A 193 -26.35 -21.26 19.52
N ALA A 194 -26.36 -20.11 18.84
CA ALA A 194 -25.59 -19.93 17.60
C ALA A 194 -24.08 -20.07 17.82
N MET A 195 -23.55 -19.60 18.97
CA MET A 195 -22.13 -19.77 19.32
C MET A 195 -21.78 -21.22 19.63
N GLN A 196 -22.68 -21.94 20.31
CA GLN A 196 -22.50 -23.34 20.61
C GLN A 196 -22.47 -24.19 19.34
N VAL A 197 -23.40 -23.96 18.40
CA VAL A 197 -23.42 -24.65 17.11
C VAL A 197 -22.17 -24.34 16.28
N LEU A 198 -21.69 -23.09 16.30
CA LEU A 198 -20.45 -22.71 15.61
C LEU A 198 -19.24 -23.50 16.16
N VAL A 199 -19.07 -23.52 17.48
CA VAL A 199 -17.94 -24.21 18.13
C VAL A 199 -18.03 -25.73 17.94
N GLN A 200 -19.24 -26.30 17.98
CA GLN A 200 -19.47 -27.72 17.68
C GLN A 200 -19.15 -28.07 16.23
N ASN A 201 -19.57 -27.26 15.27
CA ASN A 201 -19.25 -27.49 13.86
C ASN A 201 -17.73 -27.43 13.62
N ILE A 202 -17.03 -26.48 14.26
CA ILE A 202 -15.57 -26.41 14.21
C ILE A 202 -14.94 -27.67 14.81
N SER A 203 -15.39 -28.11 16.00
CA SER A 203 -14.83 -29.31 16.64
C SER A 203 -15.07 -30.58 15.82
N GLU A 204 -16.23 -30.72 15.19
CA GLU A 204 -16.56 -31.82 14.28
C GLU A 204 -15.71 -31.81 13.01
N ARG A 205 -15.49 -30.63 12.42
CA ARG A 205 -14.62 -30.47 11.25
C ARG A 205 -13.16 -30.76 11.58
N LEU A 206 -12.69 -30.35 12.76
CA LEU A 206 -11.38 -30.74 13.24
C LEU A 206 -11.32 -32.26 13.37
N ARG A 207 -12.29 -32.87 14.06
CA ARG A 207 -12.32 -34.33 14.26
C ARG A 207 -12.37 -35.13 12.96
N SER A 208 -12.97 -34.60 11.89
CA SER A 208 -12.95 -35.25 10.57
C SER A 208 -11.58 -35.13 9.87
N GLN A 209 -10.87 -34.02 10.08
CA GLN A 209 -9.49 -33.84 9.62
C GLN A 209 -8.49 -34.49 10.59
N HIS A 210 -8.15 -35.75 10.34
CA HIS A 210 -7.26 -36.53 11.22
C HIS A 210 -5.83 -35.99 11.32
N THR A 211 -5.36 -35.29 10.28
CA THR A 211 -4.01 -34.73 10.18
C THR A 211 -4.08 -33.26 9.78
N LEU A 212 -3.38 -32.41 10.53
CA LEU A 212 -3.26 -30.97 10.30
C LEU A 212 -1.79 -30.57 10.26
N GLN A 213 -1.45 -29.52 9.51
CA GLN A 213 -0.15 -28.86 9.64
C GLN A 213 -0.17 -27.99 10.89
N CYS A 214 0.85 -28.12 11.73
CA CYS A 214 0.98 -27.36 12.96
C CYS A 214 2.42 -26.87 13.11
N PHE A 215 2.56 -25.73 13.77
CA PHE A 215 3.84 -25.14 14.09
C PHE A 215 4.16 -25.42 15.55
N VAL A 216 5.39 -25.86 15.82
CA VAL A 216 5.89 -26.19 17.16
C VAL A 216 7.06 -25.29 17.52
N ASP A 217 7.15 -24.94 18.80
CA ASP A 217 8.27 -24.22 19.40
C ASP A 217 9.54 -25.10 19.38
N GLY A 218 10.57 -24.66 18.64
CA GLY A 218 11.85 -25.39 18.50
C GLY A 218 12.70 -25.45 19.78
N THR A 219 12.31 -24.75 20.86
CA THR A 219 13.03 -24.72 22.14
C THR A 219 12.45 -25.68 23.20
N ASP A 220 11.39 -26.43 22.87
CA ASP A 220 10.71 -27.43 23.73
C ASP A 220 10.34 -26.89 25.14
N LYS A 221 10.26 -25.55 25.29
CA LYS A 221 9.94 -24.87 26.55
C LYS A 221 8.45 -24.69 26.77
N THR A 222 7.63 -24.82 25.73
CA THR A 222 6.18 -24.64 25.80
C THR A 222 5.47 -25.89 25.27
N ASP A 223 4.60 -26.49 26.09
CA ASP A 223 3.80 -27.67 25.73
C ASP A 223 2.57 -27.29 24.86
N SER A 224 2.81 -26.55 23.77
CA SER A 224 1.76 -25.95 22.96
C SER A 224 2.13 -25.98 21.47
N ALA A 225 1.14 -25.98 20.59
CA ALA A 225 1.28 -25.94 19.13
C ALA A 225 0.27 -24.94 18.54
N ILE A 226 0.63 -24.27 17.44
CA ILE A 226 -0.22 -23.28 16.77
C ILE A 226 -0.61 -23.77 15.37
N LEU A 227 -1.88 -23.60 15.00
CA LEU A 227 -2.42 -24.01 13.70
C LEU A 227 -2.10 -23.00 12.57
N THR A 228 -2.25 -21.70 12.82
CA THR A 228 -2.05 -20.66 11.80
C THR A 228 -1.26 -19.47 12.34
N GLN A 229 -0.19 -19.10 11.65
CA GLN A 229 0.57 -17.88 11.93
C GLN A 229 -0.04 -16.70 11.17
N ILE A 230 -1.08 -16.07 11.73
CA ILE A 230 -1.88 -15.05 11.01
C ILE A 230 -1.32 -13.63 11.16
N TYR A 231 -0.74 -13.27 12.32
CA TYR A 231 -0.41 -11.87 12.60
C TYR A 231 0.88 -11.39 11.91
N SER A 232 1.87 -12.28 11.72
CA SER A 232 3.18 -11.86 11.22
C SER A 232 3.15 -11.38 9.77
N GLN A 233 2.52 -12.11 8.84
CA GLN A 233 2.67 -11.76 7.42
C GLN A 233 1.85 -10.54 7.02
N ILE A 234 0.55 -10.51 7.34
CA ILE A 234 -0.36 -9.44 6.87
C ILE A 234 -0.01 -8.11 7.54
N ALA A 235 0.31 -8.12 8.85
CA ALA A 235 0.74 -6.90 9.54
C ALA A 235 2.07 -6.37 8.98
N VAL A 236 3.01 -7.26 8.61
CA VAL A 236 4.28 -6.88 7.99
C VAL A 236 4.08 -6.30 6.59
N PHE A 237 3.21 -6.88 5.76
CA PHE A 237 2.90 -6.34 4.43
C PHE A 237 2.29 -4.94 4.52
N HIS A 238 1.29 -4.74 5.38
CA HIS A 238 0.70 -3.43 5.58
C HIS A 238 1.69 -2.45 6.21
N SER A 239 2.53 -2.89 7.15
CA SER A 239 3.54 -2.05 7.80
C SER A 239 4.63 -1.59 6.84
N LEU A 240 5.06 -2.41 5.88
CA LEU A 240 6.08 -2.06 4.88
C LEU A 240 5.52 -1.24 3.71
N PHE A 241 4.24 -1.39 3.39
CA PHE A 241 3.61 -0.66 2.30
C PHE A 241 3.65 0.87 2.51
N TRP A 242 3.32 1.36 3.71
CA TRP A 242 3.30 2.80 4.00
C TRP A 242 4.68 3.49 3.89
N PRO A 243 5.77 2.95 4.48
CA PRO A 243 7.13 3.45 4.25
C PRO A 243 7.51 3.42 2.76
N THR A 244 7.12 2.39 2.01
CA THR A 244 7.42 2.30 0.57
C THR A 244 6.73 3.41 -0.22
N CYS A 245 5.43 3.61 0.00
CA CYS A 245 4.67 4.65 -0.66
C CYS A 245 5.19 6.05 -0.33
N THR A 246 5.56 6.31 0.93
CA THR A 246 6.14 7.60 1.34
C THR A 246 7.52 7.84 0.74
N LEU A 247 8.35 6.80 0.61
CA LEU A 247 9.66 6.87 -0.03
C LEU A 247 9.55 7.16 -1.53
N ILE A 248 8.66 6.45 -2.22
CA ILE A 248 8.38 6.66 -3.64
C ILE A 248 7.81 8.07 -3.84
N GLY A 249 6.84 8.48 -3.03
CA GLY A 249 6.26 9.82 -3.07
C GLY A 249 7.31 10.92 -2.89
N GLY A 250 8.15 10.83 -1.85
CA GLY A 250 9.24 11.78 -1.61
C GLY A 250 10.25 11.82 -2.76
N SER A 251 10.60 10.66 -3.32
CA SER A 251 11.53 10.55 -4.45
C SER A 251 10.96 11.15 -5.75
N VAL A 252 9.68 10.90 -6.04
CA VAL A 252 8.97 11.48 -7.19
C VAL A 252 8.89 13.00 -7.09
N ILE A 253 8.62 13.54 -5.90
CA ILE A 253 8.62 15.00 -5.68
C ILE A 253 10.00 15.60 -6.01
N ILE A 254 11.08 15.01 -5.50
CA ILE A 254 12.45 15.47 -5.79
C ILE A 254 12.76 15.36 -7.29
N ALA A 255 12.40 14.23 -7.92
CA ALA A 255 12.63 13.99 -9.33
C ALA A 255 11.88 14.99 -10.22
N MET A 256 10.61 15.29 -9.91
CA MET A 256 9.80 16.26 -10.65
C MET A 256 10.36 17.67 -10.54
N VAL A 257 10.84 18.05 -9.35
CA VAL A 257 11.52 19.33 -9.16
C VAL A 257 12.80 19.40 -9.98
N LYS A 258 13.67 18.38 -9.90
CA LYS A 258 14.92 18.32 -10.66
C LYS A 258 14.71 18.29 -12.16
N LEU A 259 13.68 17.59 -12.65
CA LEU A 259 13.31 17.56 -14.05
C LEU A 259 12.88 18.95 -14.52
N THR A 260 12.09 19.67 -13.71
CA THR A 260 11.68 21.05 -14.00
C THR A 260 12.88 22.00 -14.04
N GLN A 261 13.83 21.86 -13.11
CA GLN A 261 15.11 22.60 -13.13
C GLN A 261 15.89 22.33 -14.42
N TYR A 262 16.06 21.05 -14.75
CA TYR A 262 16.81 20.62 -15.93
C TYR A 262 16.21 21.18 -17.21
N LEU A 263 14.88 21.06 -17.39
CA LEU A 263 14.16 21.62 -18.52
C LEU A 263 14.32 23.14 -18.61
N SER A 264 14.27 23.86 -17.47
CA SER A 264 14.45 25.32 -17.46
C SER A 264 15.84 25.75 -17.96
N VAL A 265 16.90 25.01 -17.59
CA VAL A 265 18.28 25.28 -18.01
C VAL A 265 18.47 24.97 -19.50
N VAL A 266 17.91 23.86 -19.97
CA VAL A 266 17.98 23.45 -21.38
C VAL A 266 17.23 24.46 -22.28
N CYS A 267 16.02 24.87 -21.88
CA CYS A 267 15.27 25.91 -22.58
C CYS A 267 16.03 27.24 -22.62
N ASP A 268 16.69 27.64 -21.53
CA ASP A 268 17.48 28.87 -21.51
C ASP A 268 18.68 28.77 -22.47
N ARG A 269 19.39 27.64 -22.49
CA ARG A 269 20.50 27.41 -23.44
C ARG A 269 20.02 27.46 -24.89
N LEU A 270 18.91 26.81 -25.21
CA LEU A 270 18.31 26.84 -26.55
C LEU A 270 17.90 28.26 -26.96
N SER A 271 17.35 29.05 -26.04
CA SER A 271 16.95 30.44 -26.31
C SER A 271 18.14 31.35 -26.60
N ARG A 272 19.31 31.09 -26.00
CA ARG A 272 20.55 31.83 -26.27
C ARG A 272 21.19 31.44 -27.59
N ILE A 273 21.07 30.18 -28.03
CA ILE A 273 21.61 29.71 -29.32
C ILE A 273 20.79 30.24 -30.50
N LYS A 274 19.47 30.44 -30.33
CA LYS A 274 18.56 30.94 -31.37
C LYS A 274 18.61 32.47 -31.56
N ARG A 275 19.22 33.22 -30.65
CA ARG A 275 19.34 34.68 -30.68
C ARG A 275 20.67 35.10 -31.28
#